data_AF-K0VYE0-F1
#
_entry.id   AF-K0VYE0-F1
#
_cell.length_a   1.000
_cell.length_b   1.000
_cell.length_c   1.000
_cell.angle_alpha   90.00
_cell.angle_beta   90.00
_cell.angle_gamma   90.00
#
_symmetry.space_group_name_H-M   'P 1'
#
loop_
_entity.id
_entity.type
_entity.pdbx_description
1 polymer ?
#
loop_
_entity_poly.entity_id
_entity_poly.type
_entity_poly.pdbx_seq_one_letter_code
_entity_poly.pdbx_strand_id
1 'polypeptide(L)' 'MKTSIATVSLSGDLRDKLEAIAKAGFDGVEIFENDFLIFDESPKEVGRMVRD' A
#
# COMPACT_ATOMS: atom_id res chain seq x y z
N MET A 1 -19.95 -2.80 1.33
CA MET A 1 -18.90 -3.51 2.10
C MET A 1 -17.58 -3.04 1.54
N LYS A 2 -16.61 -2.61 2.37
CA LYS A 2 -15.29 -2.20 1.86
C LYS A 2 -14.38 -3.40 1.76
N THR A 3 -13.70 -3.59 0.63
CA THR A 3 -12.71 -4.66 0.45
C THR A 3 -11.30 -4.13 0.70
N SER A 4 -10.50 -4.91 1.43
CA SER A 4 -9.10 -4.59 1.71
C SER A 4 -8.20 -5.77 1.37
N ILE A 5 -6.92 -5.48 1.14
CA ILE A 5 -5.86 -6.46 0.96
C ILE A 5 -4.61 -6.04 1.73
N ALA A 6 -3.88 -7.01 2.27
CA ALA A 6 -2.62 -6.78 2.97
C ALA A 6 -1.44 -6.71 2.00
N THR A 7 -0.50 -5.80 2.26
CA THR A 7 0.72 -5.64 1.42
C THR A 7 1.63 -6.85 1.42
N VAL A 8 1.53 -7.73 2.44
CA VAL A 8 2.24 -9.01 2.51
C VAL A 8 1.74 -10.03 1.48
N SER A 9 0.54 -9.83 0.91
CA SER A 9 -0.04 -10.69 -0.13
C SER A 9 0.54 -10.42 -1.52
N LEU A 10 1.34 -9.35 -1.68
CA LEU A 10 1.94 -8.94 -2.95
C LEU A 10 3.47 -8.88 -2.82
N SER A 11 4.16 -9.12 -3.93
CA SER A 11 5.59 -8.87 -4.07
C SER A 11 5.85 -7.46 -4.62
N GLY A 12 7.09 -6.97 -4.50
CA GLY A 12 7.48 -5.64 -4.98
C GLY A 12 7.73 -4.64 -3.85
N ASP A 13 8.02 -3.39 -4.21
CA ASP A 13 8.12 -2.30 -3.23
C ASP A 13 6.74 -1.76 -2.83
N LEU A 14 6.69 -0.89 -1.81
CA LEU A 14 5.41 -0.38 -1.32
C LEU A 14 4.67 0.44 -2.38
N ARG A 15 5.37 1.19 -3.24
CA ARG A 15 4.73 2.03 -4.28
C ARG A 15 4.04 1.15 -5.32
N ASP A 16 4.76 0.16 -5.85
CA ASP A 16 4.24 -0.80 -6.83
C ASP A 16 3.01 -1.54 -6.27
N LYS A 17 3.07 -1.94 -5.00
CA LYS A 17 1.96 -2.59 -4.31
C LYS A 17 0.75 -1.68 -4.23
N LEU A 18 0.90 -0.43 -3.81
CA LEU A 18 -0.21 0.53 -3.69
C LEU A 18 -0.88 0.77 -5.05
N GLU A 19 -0.10 0.95 -6.12
CA GLU A 19 -0.62 1.09 -7.48
C GLU A 19 -1.38 -0.16 -7.94
N ALA A 20 -0.84 -1.36 -7.67
CA ALA A 20 -1.49 -2.62 -8.02
C ALA A 20 -2.81 -2.81 -7.27
N ILE A 21 -2.85 -2.47 -5.98
CA ILE A 21 -4.05 -2.58 -5.12
C ILE A 21 -5.16 -1.64 -5.60
N ALA A 22 -4.82 -0.39 -5.90
CA ALA A 22 -5.75 0.59 -6.44
C ALA A 22 -6.31 0.13 -7.81
N LYS A 23 -5.44 -0.35 -8.70
CA LYS A 23 -5.84 -0.88 -10.02
C LYS A 23 -6.74 -2.12 -9.91
N ALA A 24 -6.56 -2.94 -8.88
CA ALA A 24 -7.40 -4.11 -8.62
C ALA A 24 -8.78 -3.75 -8.01
N GLY A 25 -9.00 -2.48 -7.63
CA GLY A 25 -10.29 -1.98 -7.15
C GLY A 25 -10.59 -2.29 -5.69
N PHE A 26 -9.55 -2.49 -4.86
CA PHE A 26 -9.72 -2.55 -3.41
C PHE A 26 -9.99 -1.16 -2.83
N ASP A 27 -10.87 -1.08 -1.83
CA ASP A 27 -11.19 0.16 -1.12
C ASP A 27 -10.14 0.54 -0.06
N GLY A 28 -9.27 -0.39 0.31
CA GLY A 28 -8.30 -0.21 1.38
C GLY A 28 -7.09 -1.14 1.27
N VAL A 29 -6.06 -0.77 2.01
CA VAL A 29 -4.81 -1.53 2.13
C VAL A 29 -4.44 -1.69 3.60
N GLU A 30 -3.99 -2.88 3.97
CA GLU A 30 -3.43 -3.19 5.29
C GLU A 30 -1.90 -3.24 5.15
N ILE A 31 -1.22 -2.21 5.66
CA ILE A 31 0.24 -2.10 5.51
C ILE A 31 0.94 -2.96 6.57
N PHE A 32 1.81 -3.85 6.11
CA PHE A 32 2.68 -4.63 6.97
C PHE A 32 3.92 -3.82 7.38
N GLU A 33 4.35 -3.93 8.63
CA GLU A 33 5.46 -3.14 9.20
C GLU A 33 6.73 -3.19 8.34
N ASN A 34 7.06 -4.36 7.79
CA ASN A 34 8.26 -4.52 6.97
C ASN A 34 8.25 -3.61 5.73
N ASP A 35 7.09 -3.32 5.14
CA ASP A 35 7.00 -2.40 4.00
C ASP A 35 7.37 -0.96 4.41
N PHE A 36 7.07 -0.54 5.64
CA PHE A 36 7.55 0.77 6.14
C PHE A 36 9.03 0.77 6.48
N LEU A 37 9.58 -0.35 6.96
CA LEU A 37 11.00 -0.42 7.32
C LEU A 37 11.92 -0.34 6.08
N ILE A 38 11.44 -0.80 4.93
CA ILE A 38 12.22 -0.84 3.69
C ILE A 38 11.91 0.31 2.72
N PHE A 39 10.79 1.02 2.92
CA PHE A 39 10.37 2.09 2.02
C PHE A 39 10.87 3.44 2.50
N ASP A 40 11.72 4.08 1.70
CA ASP A 40 12.44 5.31 2.04
C ASP A 40 11.59 6.59 1.81
N GLU A 41 10.36 6.57 2.32
CA GLU A 41 9.41 7.69 2.24
C GLU A 41 8.76 7.93 3.59
N SER A 42 8.42 9.19 3.87
CA SER A 42 7.79 9.52 5.14
C SER A 42 6.35 8.99 5.20
N PRO A 43 5.80 8.74 6.40
CA PRO A 43 4.39 8.38 6.56
C PRO A 43 3.41 9.39 5.92
N LYS A 44 3.80 10.67 5.84
CA LYS A 44 3.01 11.71 5.17
C LYS A 44 2.95 11.47 3.66
N GLU A 45 4.06 11.09 3.05
CA GLU A 45 4.16 10.81 1.61
C GLU A 45 3.40 9.52 1.27
N VAL A 46 3.54 8.46 2.06
CA VAL A 46 2.71 7.24 1.91
C VAL A 46 1.22 7.57 2.03
N GLY A 47 0.86 8.40 3.00
CA GLY A 47 -0.52 8.87 3.14
C GLY A 47 -1.02 9.68 1.96
N ARG A 48 -0.16 10.37 1.21
CA ARG A 48 -0.53 11.02 -0.05
C ARG A 48 -0.79 9.96 -1.12
N MET A 49 0.13 9.01 -1.30
CA MET A 49 0.02 7.93 -2.29
C MET A 49 -1.28 7.12 -2.17
N VAL A 50 -1.75 6.86 -0.94
CA VAL A 50 -3.01 6.10 -0.71
C VAL A 50 -4.28 6.93 -0.98
N ARG A 51 -4.18 8.26 -1.01
CA ARG A 51 -5.30 9.17 -1.28
C ARG A 51 -5.37 9.64 -2.74
N ASP A 52 -4.27 9.50 -3.46
CA ASP A 52 -4.16 9.77 -4.90
C ASP A 52 -4.88 8.68 -5.72
#